data_AF-A0A8S9SEM1-F1
#
_entry.id   AF-A0A8S9SEM1-F1
#
_cell.length_a   1.000
_cell.length_b   1.000
_cell.length_c   1.000
_cell.angle_alpha   90.00
_cell.angle_beta   90.00
_cell.angle_gamma   90.00
#
_symmetry.space_group_name_H-M   'P 1'
#
loop_
_entity.id
_entity.type
_entity.pdbx_description
1 polymer ?
#
loop_
_entity_poly.entity_id
_entity_poly.type
_entity_poly.pdbx_seq_one_letter_code
_entity_poly.pdbx_strand_id
1 'polypeptide(L)'
;MGTKNFTRRESALHSEVEALRWAMENMLQHSTCQSFGTDCNELIAMIKDPQTWLSFATELERIETLQICFPDFNIIHVPRAQSDFRFFS
;
A
#
# COMPACT_ATOMS: atom_id res chain seq x y z
N MET A 1 30.03 4.28 -8.24
CA MET A 1 29.15 3.13 -7.91
C MET A 1 27.88 3.63 -7.21
N GLY A 2 26.76 3.71 -7.94
CA GLY A 2 25.44 3.17 -7.58
C GLY A 2 24.59 3.59 -6.37
N THR A 3 24.91 4.55 -5.50
CA THR A 3 24.13 4.72 -4.24
C THR A 3 22.87 5.60 -4.32
N LYS A 4 22.66 6.38 -5.40
CA LYS A 4 21.51 7.29 -5.50
C LYS A 4 20.14 6.62 -5.74
N ASN A 5 20.12 5.37 -6.19
CA ASN A 5 18.87 4.70 -6.57
C ASN A 5 18.10 4.14 -5.36
N PHE A 6 18.80 3.76 -4.28
CA PHE A 6 18.18 3.19 -3.09
C PHE A 6 17.38 4.24 -2.32
N THR A 7 17.97 5.41 -2.05
CA THR A 7 17.30 6.49 -1.32
C THR A 7 16.06 7.00 -2.06
N ARG A 8 16.11 7.05 -3.41
CA ARG A 8 14.95 7.45 -4.22
C ARG A 8 13.82 6.43 -4.16
N ARG A 9 14.15 5.14 -4.16
CA ARG A 9 13.14 4.06 -4.04
C ARG A 9 12.52 4.03 -2.65
N GLU A 10 13.34 4.17 -1.61
CA GLU A 10 12.87 4.25 -0.22
C GLU A 10 11.92 5.44 -0.02
N SER A 11 12.25 6.62 -0.58
CA SER A 11 11.35 7.77 -0.55
C SER A 11 10.06 7.55 -1.32
N ALA A 12 10.10 6.82 -2.43
CA ALA A 12 8.90 6.49 -3.20
C ALA A 12 8.01 5.53 -2.39
N LEU A 13 8.60 4.48 -1.80
CA LEU A 13 7.88 3.54 -0.95
C LEU A 13 7.22 4.22 0.25
N HIS A 14 7.93 5.13 0.92
CA HIS A 14 7.35 5.91 2.00
C HIS A 14 6.10 6.69 1.54
N SER A 15 6.16 7.31 0.35
CA SER A 15 5.00 8.00 -0.22
C SER A 15 3.86 7.05 -0.59
N GLU A 16 4.14 5.86 -1.13
CA GLU A 16 3.13 4.85 -1.46
C GLU A 16 2.44 4.29 -0.21
N VAL A 17 3.21 4.01 0.85
CA VAL A 17 2.70 3.57 2.16
C VAL A 17 1.78 4.65 2.76
N GLU A 18 2.23 5.90 2.76
CA GLU A 18 1.45 7.02 3.29
C GLU A 18 0.19 7.29 2.47
N ALA A 19 0.27 7.14 1.14
CA ALA A 19 -0.88 7.24 0.25
C ALA A 19 -1.91 6.14 0.53
N LEU A 20 -1.47 4.89 0.72
CA LEU A 20 -2.36 3.78 1.09
C LEU A 20 -3.01 4.02 2.45
N ARG A 21 -2.23 4.44 3.46
CA ARG A 21 -2.74 4.78 4.79
C ARG A 21 -3.81 5.86 4.69
N TRP A 22 -3.53 6.93 3.95
CA TRP A 22 -4.48 8.01 3.74
C TRP A 22 -5.74 7.54 3.02
N ALA A 23 -5.60 6.70 1.98
CA ALA A 23 -6.74 6.13 1.27
C ALA A 23 -7.60 5.25 2.19
N MET A 24 -6.99 4.45 3.05
CA MET A 24 -7.69 3.63 4.04
C MET A 24 -8.43 4.48 5.08
N GLU A 25 -7.78 5.50 5.66
CA GLU A 25 -8.43 6.43 6.59
C GLU A 25 -9.58 7.20 5.92
N ASN A 26 -9.37 7.65 4.69
CA ASN A 26 -10.38 8.38 3.93
C ASN A 26 -11.57 7.48 3.60
N MET A 27 -11.32 6.24 3.14
CA MET A 27 -12.39 5.27 2.90
C MET A 27 -13.14 4.97 4.20
N LEU A 28 -12.46 4.74 5.33
CA LEU A 28 -13.11 4.48 6.61
C LEU A 28 -14.09 5.59 7.03
N GLN A 29 -13.81 6.84 6.66
CA GLN A 29 -14.66 8.00 6.96
C GLN A 29 -15.79 8.22 5.95
N HIS A 30 -15.59 7.84 4.68
CA HIS A 30 -16.48 8.24 3.58
C HIS A 30 -17.18 7.07 2.85
N SER A 31 -16.75 5.83 3.04
CA SER A 31 -17.24 4.66 2.31
C SER A 31 -17.06 3.35 3.09
N THR A 32 -17.69 2.28 2.63
CA THR A 32 -17.44 0.90 3.08
C THR A 32 -16.56 0.12 2.11
N CYS A 33 -15.98 0.78 1.10
CA CYS A 33 -15.05 0.15 0.16
C CYS A 33 -13.76 -0.28 0.87
N GLN A 34 -13.45 -1.56 0.78
CA GLN A 34 -12.27 -2.19 1.43
C GLN A 34 -11.28 -2.77 0.42
N SER A 35 -11.49 -2.48 -0.88
CA SER A 35 -10.65 -2.94 -1.98
C SER A 35 -9.71 -1.83 -2.44
N PHE A 36 -8.41 -2.07 -2.33
CA PHE A 36 -7.35 -1.15 -2.71
C PHE A 36 -6.49 -1.75 -3.82
N GLY A 37 -6.11 -0.93 -4.80
CA GLY A 37 -5.19 -1.33 -5.87
C GLY A 37 -3.89 -0.55 -5.76
N THR A 38 -2.76 -1.23 -5.86
CA THR A 38 -1.44 -0.60 -5.93
C THR A 38 -0.63 -1.17 -7.08
N ASP A 39 0.15 -0.33 -7.77
CA ASP A 39 1.08 -0.75 -8.81
C ASP A 39 2.48 -1.08 -8.27
N CYS A 40 2.65 -1.01 -6.95
CA CYS A 40 3.91 -1.20 -6.27
C CYS A 40 3.99 -2.60 -5.63
N ASN A 41 4.71 -3.51 -6.29
CA ASN A 41 4.99 -4.85 -5.77
C ASN A 41 5.69 -4.83 -4.39
N GLU A 42 6.56 -3.85 -4.16
CA GLU A 42 7.25 -3.68 -2.89
C GLU A 42 6.26 -3.36 -1.75
N LEU A 43 5.25 -2.51 -1.99
CA LEU A 43 4.20 -2.23 -1.00
C LEU A 43 3.40 -3.49 -0.64
N ILE A 44 3.12 -4.34 -1.63
CA ILE A 44 2.45 -5.63 -1.41
C ILE A 44 3.34 -6.57 -0.62
N ALA A 45 4.64 -6.60 -0.90
CA ALA A 45 5.59 -7.38 -0.12
C ALA A 45 5.68 -6.88 1.33
N MET A 46 5.62 -5.57 1.56
CA MET A 46 5.60 -4.98 2.90
C MET A 46 4.36 -5.39 3.70
N ILE A 47 3.19 -5.38 3.07
CA ILE A 47 1.95 -5.79 3.73
C ILE A 47 1.92 -7.30 3.98
N LYS A 48 2.46 -8.10 3.05
CA LYS A 48 2.54 -9.56 3.21
C LYS A 48 3.57 -10.00 4.25
N ASP A 49 4.68 -9.27 4.37
CA ASP A 49 5.75 -9.58 5.30
C ASP A 49 6.33 -8.30 5.94
N PRO A 50 5.62 -7.69 6.90
CA PRO A 50 6.05 -6.46 7.52
C PRO A 50 7.35 -6.61 8.33
N GLN A 51 7.69 -7.83 8.75
CA GLN A 51 8.90 -8.11 9.54
C GLN A 51 10.20 -7.88 8.76
N THR A 52 10.17 -8.04 7.44
CA THR A 52 11.31 -7.77 6.58
C THR A 52 11.56 -6.27 6.38
N TRP A 53 10.58 -5.42 6.71
CA TRP A 53 10.60 -3.97 6.46
C TRP A 53 10.61 -3.16 7.76
N LEU A 54 11.56 -3.49 8.64
CA LEU A 54 11.76 -2.81 9.93
C LEU A 54 11.92 -1.29 9.81
N SER A 55 12.40 -0.78 8.68
CA SER A 55 12.51 0.65 8.41
C SER A 55 11.16 1.38 8.33
N PHE A 56 10.07 0.65 8.08
CA PHE A 56 8.70 1.15 7.95
C PHE A 56 7.77 0.54 9.01
N ALA A 57 8.33 -0.04 10.08
CA ALA A 57 7.56 -0.78 11.08
C ALA A 57 6.42 0.07 11.69
N THR A 58 6.68 1.34 11.98
CA THR A 58 5.69 2.26 12.55
C THR A 58 4.54 2.55 11.58
N GLU A 59 4.83 2.69 10.28
CA GLU A 59 3.82 3.01 9.27
C GLU A 59 2.97 1.77 8.97
N LEU A 60 3.62 0.60 8.96
CA LEU A 60 2.96 -0.69 8.80
C LEU A 60 2.06 -1.02 9.99
N GLU A 61 2.46 -0.73 11.23
CA GLU A 61 1.60 -0.90 12.41
C GLU A 61 0.29 -0.09 12.30
N ARG A 62 0.39 1.14 11.77
CA ARG A 62 -0.80 1.98 11.51
C ARG A 62 -1.69 1.37 10.43
N ILE A 63 -1.10 0.89 9.33
CA ILE A 63 -1.86 0.24 8.25
C ILE A 63 -2.51 -1.05 8.76
N GLU A 64 -1.80 -1.86 9.54
CA GLU A 64 -2.33 -3.09 10.15
C GLU A 64 -3.50 -2.78 11.08
N THR A 65 -3.39 -1.72 11.90
CA THR A 65 -4.50 -1.24 12.73
C THR A 65 -5.71 -0.85 11.88
N LEU A 66 -5.48 -0.17 10.76
CA LEU A 66 -6.57 0.17 9.83
C LEU A 66 -7.15 -1.09 9.17
N GLN A 67 -6.33 -2.08 8.81
CA GLN A 67 -6.81 -3.35 8.26
C GLN A 67 -7.72 -4.09 9.23
N ILE A 68 -7.48 -4.02 10.54
CA ILE A 68 -8.38 -4.61 11.55
C ILE A 68 -9.78 -3.96 11.50
N CYS A 69 -9.88 -2.68 11.12
CA CYS A 69 -11.16 -2.00 10.92
C CYS A 69 -11.87 -2.42 9.61
N PHE A 70 -11.19 -3.14 8.71
CA PHE A 70 -11.69 -3.60 7.42
C PHE A 70 -11.82 -5.13 7.39
N PRO A 71 -13.00 -5.70 7.71
CA PRO A 71 -13.19 -7.16 7.73
C PRO A 71 -12.96 -7.84 6.36
N ASP A 72 -13.09 -7.11 5.25
CA ASP A 72 -12.90 -7.60 3.88
C ASP A 72 -11.76 -6.87 3.15
N PHE A 73 -10.70 -6.49 3.87
CA PHE A 73 -9.55 -5.83 3.26
C PHE A 73 -8.98 -6.66 2.09
N ASN A 74 -8.98 -6.08 0.90
CA ASN A 74 -8.45 -6.70 -0.30
C ASN A 74 -7.46 -5.75 -0.96
N ILE A 75 -6.20 -6.16 -1.09
CA ILE A 75 -5.19 -5.41 -1.84
C ILE A 75 -4.74 -6.21 -3.08
N ILE A 76 -4.92 -5.60 -4.25
CA ILE A 76 -4.54 -6.20 -5.53
C ILE A 76 -3.36 -5.46 -6.15
N HIS A 77 -2.44 -6.23 -6.73
CA HIS A 77 -1.39 -5.67 -7.58
C HIS A 77 -1.98 -5.29 -8.93
N VAL A 78 -1.92 -4.00 -9.27
CA VAL A 78 -2.33 -3.49 -10.57
C VAL A 78 -1.06 -3.16 -11.36
N PRO A 79 -0.59 -4.02 -12.27
CA PRO A 79 0.61 -3.74 -13.02
C PRO A 79 0.46 -2.39 -13.75
N ARG A 80 1.40 -1.48 -13.51
CA ARG A 80 1.48 -0.13 -14.12
C ARG A 80 1.33 -0.11 -15.66
N ALA A 81 1.49 -1.27 -16.31
CA ALA A 81 1.33 -1.47 -17.75
C ALA A 81 -0.13 -1.66 -18.22
N GLN A 82 -1.12 -1.80 -17.33
CA GLN A 82 -2.52 -1.95 -17.72
C GLN A 82 -3.39 -0.91 -17.02
N SER A 83 -3.37 0.30 -17.58
CA SER A 83 -4.56 1.15 -17.62
C SER A 83 -5.60 0.53 -18.57
N ASP A 84 -6.04 -0.71 -18.31
CA ASP A 84 -7.28 -1.23 -18.89
C ASP A 84 -8.26 -1.35 -17.73
N PHE A 85 -9.01 -0.27 -17.58
CA PHE A 85 -10.03 0.00 -16.58
C PHE A 85 -11.16 -1.04 -16.71
N ARG A 86 -10.95 -2.28 -16.24
CA ARG A 86 -11.94 -3.36 -16.24
C ARG A 86 -11.98 -4.06 -14.90
N PHE A 87 -12.38 -3.32 -13.87
CA PHE A 87 -12.92 -3.90 -12.65
C PHE A 87 -14.23 -3.22 -12.29
N PHE A 88 -15.24 -3.36 -13.16
CA PHE A 88 -16.66 -3.31 -12.80
C PHE A 88 -17.46 -4.01 -13.91
N SER A 89 -17.84 -5.26 -13.66
CA SER A 89 -19.00 -5.93 -14.26
C SER A 89 -19.61 -6.86 -13.24
#